data_AF-A0A852ZJB4-F1
#
_entry.id   AF-A0A852ZJB4-F1
#
_cell.length_a   1.000
_cell.length_b   1.000
_cell.length_c   1.000
_cell.angle_alpha   90.00
_cell.angle_beta   90.00
_cell.angle_gamma   90.00
#
_symmetry.space_group_name_H-M   'P 1'
#
loop_
_entity.id
_entity.type
_entity.pdbx_description
1 polymer ?
#
loop_
_entity_poly.entity_id
_entity_poly.type
_entity_poly.pdbx_seq_one_letter_code
_entity_poly.pdbx_strand_id
1 'polypeptide(L)'
;MLGGNGEILDVGMADRFFTEPQRRALAIRDGSHCHFPGCQVPERRCVAHHMMAWDDFGPTDLANGVLLCKSHHTFVHHKGWTVRMGAHGHPEYIPPEWVDPHQKVQRP
;
A
#
# COMPACT_ATOMS: atom_id res chain seq x y z
N MET A 1 21.44 16.13 -25.95
CA MET A 1 20.80 14.92 -25.40
C MET A 1 21.19 14.80 -23.94
N LEU A 2 20.22 14.40 -23.11
CA LEU A 2 20.20 14.35 -21.64
C LEU A 2 19.74 15.65 -20.97
N GLY A 3 18.70 15.53 -20.15
CA GLY A 3 17.96 16.61 -19.51
C GLY A 3 16.59 16.73 -20.17
N GLY A 4 15.47 16.50 -19.50
CA GLY A 4 15.17 16.30 -18.09
C GLY A 4 13.67 16.51 -18.00
N ASN A 5 12.98 15.66 -17.24
CA ASN A 5 11.68 15.90 -16.62
C ASN A 5 11.32 14.60 -15.91
N GLY A 6 11.96 14.38 -14.77
CA GLY A 6 11.32 13.59 -13.73
C GLY A 6 10.09 14.38 -13.34
N GLU A 7 8.92 13.98 -13.83
CA GLU A 7 7.66 14.33 -13.19
C GLU A 7 7.78 13.84 -11.75
N ILE A 8 8.12 14.77 -10.87
CA ILE A 8 8.06 14.54 -9.45
C ILE A 8 6.60 14.21 -9.18
N LEU A 9 6.41 12.99 -8.68
CA LEU A 9 5.16 12.35 -8.28
C LEU A 9 4.50 13.07 -7.09
N ASP A 10 4.54 14.40 -7.05
CA ASP A 10 4.16 15.24 -5.91
C ASP A 10 2.71 15.71 -6.04
N VAL A 11 1.80 14.74 -6.20
CA VAL A 11 0.34 14.96 -6.11
C VAL A 11 -0.18 14.56 -4.72
N GLY A 12 0.74 14.34 -3.77
CA GLY A 12 0.51 13.56 -2.54
C GLY A 12 -0.56 14.10 -1.61
N MET A 13 -0.77 15.41 -1.51
CA MET A 13 -1.80 15.96 -0.61
C MET A 13 -3.10 16.38 -1.30
N ALA A 14 -3.06 16.75 -2.59
CA ALA A 14 -4.20 17.39 -3.25
C ALA A 14 -5.34 16.42 -3.55
N ASP A 15 -5.02 15.16 -3.85
CA ASP A 15 -5.98 14.16 -4.24
C ASP A 15 -5.98 12.94 -3.31
N ARG A 16 -7.16 12.60 -2.79
CA ARG A 16 -7.38 11.40 -1.98
C ARG A 16 -7.15 10.11 -2.77
N PHE A 17 -7.30 10.13 -4.10
CA PHE A 17 -7.29 8.92 -4.92
C PHE A 17 -6.00 8.81 -5.72
N PHE A 18 -5.41 7.62 -5.70
CA PHE A 18 -4.27 7.27 -6.54
C PHE A 18 -4.64 7.39 -8.02
N THR A 19 -3.81 8.12 -8.76
CA THR A 19 -3.92 8.24 -10.21
C THR A 19 -3.68 6.90 -10.91
N GLU A 20 -4.12 6.77 -12.16
CA GLU A 20 -3.89 5.53 -12.93
C GLU A 20 -2.40 5.18 -13.07
N PRO A 21 -1.47 6.11 -13.38
CA PRO A 21 -0.04 5.82 -13.39
C PRO A 21 0.48 5.31 -12.03
N GLN A 22 0.05 5.91 -10.92
CA GLN A 22 0.42 5.46 -9.59
C GLN A 22 -0.09 4.04 -9.32
N ARG A 23 -1.34 3.74 -9.69
CA ARG A 23 -1.90 2.39 -9.56
C ARG A 23 -1.12 1.35 -10.35
N ARG A 24 -0.68 1.70 -11.57
CA ARG A 24 0.18 0.80 -12.38
C ARG A 24 1.54 0.58 -11.73
N ALA A 25 2.17 1.63 -11.21
CA ALA A 25 3.44 1.52 -10.50
C ALA A 25 3.31 0.66 -9.22
N LEU A 26 2.21 0.82 -8.47
CA LEU A 26 1.90 -0.07 -7.34
C LEU A 26 1.75 -1.53 -7.80
N ALA A 27 1.05 -1.80 -8.91
CA ALA A 27 0.91 -3.16 -9.44
C ALA A 27 2.26 -3.79 -9.83
N ILE A 28 3.19 -3.00 -10.37
CA ILE A 28 4.55 -3.47 -10.69
C ILE A 28 5.31 -3.84 -9.41
N ARG A 29 5.18 -3.05 -8.35
CA ARG A 29 5.89 -3.27 -7.08
C ARG A 29 5.27 -4.37 -6.22
N ASP A 30 3.94 -4.40 -6.14
CA ASP A 30 3.17 -5.26 -5.23
C ASP A 30 2.87 -6.64 -5.85
N GLY A 31 3.03 -6.78 -7.17
CA GLY A 31 2.83 -8.02 -7.88
C GLY A 31 1.42 -8.23 -8.42
N SER A 32 1.15 -9.44 -8.93
CA SER A 32 -0.08 -9.77 -9.66
C SER A 32 -1.29 -10.09 -8.78
N HIS A 33 -1.15 -10.01 -7.46
CA HIS A 33 -2.20 -10.30 -6.49
C HIS A 33 -2.26 -9.25 -5.39
N CYS A 34 -3.32 -9.30 -4.59
CA CYS A 34 -3.43 -8.58 -3.33
C CYS A 34 -2.18 -8.81 -2.48
N HIS A 35 -1.53 -7.73 -2.03
CA HIS A 35 -0.25 -7.79 -1.33
C HIS A 35 -0.37 -8.33 0.11
N PHE A 36 -1.57 -8.63 0.60
CA PHE A 36 -1.72 -9.24 1.92
C PHE A 36 -1.22 -10.69 1.91
N PRO A 37 -0.47 -11.14 2.95
CA PRO A 37 0.14 -12.47 2.97
C PRO A 37 -0.85 -13.62 2.67
N GLY A 38 -0.49 -14.46 1.70
CA GLY A 38 -1.29 -15.63 1.31
C GLY A 38 -2.53 -15.34 0.46
N CYS A 39 -2.80 -14.08 0.06
CA CYS A 39 -3.94 -13.77 -0.78
C CYS A 39 -3.63 -13.97 -2.27
N GLN A 40 -4.55 -14.61 -3.01
CA GLN A 40 -4.44 -14.85 -4.46
C GLN A 40 -5.48 -14.07 -5.27
N VAL A 41 -6.14 -13.06 -4.67
CA VAL A 41 -7.05 -12.19 -5.43
C VAL A 41 -6.21 -11.35 -6.39
N PRO A 42 -6.52 -11.33 -7.70
CA PRO A 42 -5.68 -10.62 -8.66
C PRO A 42 -5.68 -9.11 -8.40
N GLU A 43 -4.54 -8.47 -8.67
CA GLU A 43 -4.28 -7.03 -8.60
C GLU A 43 -5.37 -6.16 -9.25
N ARG A 44 -5.97 -6.61 -10.36
CA ARG A 44 -7.06 -5.88 -11.05
C ARG A 44 -8.34 -5.76 -10.23
N ARG A 45 -8.51 -6.60 -9.20
CA ARG A 45 -9.61 -6.55 -8.22
C ARG A 45 -9.21 -5.86 -6.92
N CYS A 46 -8.02 -5.27 -6.88
CA CYS A 46 -7.49 -4.57 -5.73
C CYS A 46 -7.73 -3.06 -5.82
N VAL A 47 -7.77 -2.43 -4.65
CA VAL A 47 -7.78 -0.99 -4.46
C VAL A 47 -6.48 -0.58 -3.80
N ALA A 48 -6.04 0.65 -4.07
CA ALA A 48 -4.89 1.21 -3.39
C ALA A 48 -5.30 1.66 -1.98
N HIS A 49 -4.53 1.22 -1.00
CA HIS A 49 -4.68 1.52 0.42
C HIS A 49 -3.56 2.47 0.84
N HIS A 50 -3.91 3.52 1.60
CA HIS A 50 -2.91 4.36 2.27
C HIS A 50 -2.45 3.71 3.57
N MET A 51 -1.13 3.63 3.79
CA MET A 51 -0.55 3.12 5.03
C MET A 51 -0.72 4.11 6.19
N MET A 52 -0.40 5.38 5.94
CA MET A 52 -0.82 6.54 6.74
C MET A 52 -2.09 7.09 6.11
N ALA A 53 -3.18 7.12 6.88
CA ALA A 53 -4.48 7.55 6.36
C ALA A 53 -4.41 8.95 5.75
N TRP A 54 -5.14 9.16 4.66
CA TRP A 54 -5.22 10.47 4.01
C TRP A 54 -5.79 11.55 4.96
N ASP A 55 -6.78 11.19 5.79
CA ASP A 55 -7.36 12.07 6.81
C ASP A 55 -6.33 12.45 7.91
N ASP A 56 -5.27 11.65 8.07
CA ASP A 56 -4.12 11.92 8.93
C ASP A 56 -2.94 12.55 8.16
N PHE A 57 -3.23 13.22 7.04
CA PHE A 57 -2.26 13.89 6.16
C PHE A 57 -1.28 12.95 5.44
N GLY A 58 -1.63 11.67 5.32
CA GLY A 58 -0.84 10.71 4.54
C GLY A 58 -0.83 11.03 3.05
N PRO A 59 0.34 11.04 2.38
CA PRO A 59 0.42 11.38 0.97
C PRO A 59 -0.15 10.28 0.08
N THR A 60 -0.74 10.66 -1.05
CA THR A 60 -1.11 9.77 -2.15
C THR A 60 0.08 9.59 -3.07
N ASP A 61 1.02 8.75 -2.66
CA ASP A 61 2.22 8.40 -3.41
C ASP A 61 2.57 6.91 -3.29
N LEU A 62 3.58 6.46 -4.03
CA LEU A 62 3.98 5.05 -4.00
C LEU A 62 4.52 4.63 -2.63
N ALA A 63 5.21 5.50 -1.90
CA ALA A 63 5.79 5.15 -0.60
C ALA A 63 4.72 4.91 0.48
N ASN A 64 3.53 5.51 0.31
CA ASN A 64 2.40 5.38 1.23
C ASN A 64 1.25 4.51 0.68
N GLY A 65 1.32 4.03 -0.56
CA GLY A 65 0.28 3.19 -1.18
C GLY A 65 0.60 1.69 -1.16
N VAL A 66 -0.42 0.82 -1.14
CA VAL A 66 -0.32 -0.63 -1.41
C VAL A 66 -1.60 -1.19 -2.02
N LEU A 67 -1.53 -2.18 -2.91
CA LEU A 67 -2.71 -2.84 -3.48
C LEU A 67 -3.26 -3.96 -2.58
N LEU A 68 -4.53 -3.80 -2.19
CA LEU A 68 -5.28 -4.79 -1.40
C LEU A 68 -6.64 -5.09 -2.02
N CYS A 69 -7.10 -6.34 -1.94
CA CYS A 69 -8.48 -6.67 -2.28
C CYS A 69 -9.45 -6.01 -1.28
N LYS A 70 -10.73 -5.84 -1.65
CA LYS A 70 -11.73 -5.20 -0.78
C LYS A 70 -11.77 -5.79 0.63
N SER A 71 -11.70 -7.12 0.75
CA SER A 71 -11.72 -7.80 2.05
C SER A 71 -10.51 -7.44 2.91
N HIS A 72 -9.30 -7.51 2.35
CA HIS A 72 -8.09 -7.16 3.09
C HIS A 72 -7.95 -5.66 3.34
N HIS A 73 -8.41 -4.81 2.41
CA HIS A 73 -8.49 -3.37 2.63
C HIS A 73 -9.31 -3.03 3.89
N THR A 74 -10.52 -3.58 4.00
CA THR A 74 -11.36 -3.41 5.20
C THR A 74 -10.74 -4.06 6.43
N PHE A 75 -10.13 -5.24 6.26
CA PHE A 75 -9.50 -5.95 7.37
C PHE A 75 -8.36 -5.15 7.99
N VAL A 76 -7.42 -4.66 7.18
CA VAL A 76 -6.29 -3.87 7.71
C VAL A 76 -6.76 -2.55 8.32
N HIS A 77 -7.71 -1.88 7.67
CA HIS A 77 -8.22 -0.58 8.10
C HIS A 77 -8.97 -0.62 9.44
N HIS A 78 -9.64 -1.73 9.77
CA HIS A 78 -10.54 -1.77 10.93
C HIS A 78 -10.15 -2.77 12.03
N LYS A 79 -9.16 -3.62 11.80
CA LYS A 79 -8.81 -4.70 12.75
C LYS A 79 -7.47 -4.49 13.46
N GLY A 80 -6.93 -3.27 13.43
CA GLY A 80 -5.72 -2.91 14.18
C GLY A 80 -4.43 -3.45 13.58
N TRP A 81 -4.45 -3.84 12.31
CA TRP A 81 -3.21 -4.16 11.59
C TRP A 81 -2.48 -2.88 11.24
N THR A 82 -1.18 -2.86 11.45
CA THR A 82 -0.34 -1.78 10.94
C THR A 82 0.27 -2.22 9.61
N VAL A 83 0.21 -1.34 8.62
CA VAL A 83 0.90 -1.51 7.35
C VAL A 83 1.95 -0.42 7.24
N ARG A 84 3.18 -0.76 6.84
CA ARG A 84 4.26 0.22 6.65
C ARG A 84 5.16 -0.15 5.50
N MET A 85 5.89 0.82 4.97
CA MET A 85 6.96 0.55 4.00
C MET A 85 8.16 -0.02 4.73
N GLY A 86 8.59 -1.23 4.36
CA GLY A 86 9.82 -1.83 4.87
C GLY A 86 11.06 -1.17 4.24
N ALA A 87 12.22 -1.32 4.90
CA ALA A 87 13.50 -0.77 4.40
C ALA A 87 13.95 -1.34 3.03
N HIS A 88 13.33 -2.43 2.60
CA HIS A 88 13.55 -3.08 1.31
C HIS A 88 12.61 -2.56 0.20
N GLY A 89 11.79 -1.54 0.49
CA GLY A 89 10.89 -0.93 -0.48
C GLY A 89 9.61 -1.72 -0.76
N HIS A 90 9.25 -2.69 0.11
CA HIS A 90 7.97 -3.40 0.02
C HIS A 90 7.15 -3.26 1.32
N PRO A 91 5.81 -3.29 1.23
CA PRO A 91 4.94 -3.23 2.39
C PRO A 91 5.15 -4.38 3.38
N GLU A 92 5.12 -4.06 4.67
CA GLU A 92 5.17 -4.98 5.80
C GLU A 92 3.88 -4.88 6.61
N TYR A 93 3.41 -6.02 7.13
CA TYR A 93 2.20 -6.10 7.93
C TYR A 93 2.54 -6.51 9.36
N ILE A 94 2.07 -5.73 10.32
CA ILE A 94 2.24 -6.01 11.74
C ILE A 94 0.85 -6.35 12.30
N PRO A 95 0.64 -7.59 12.75
CA PRO A 95 -0.63 -7.98 13.33
C PRO A 95 -0.87 -7.27 14.67
N PRO A 96 -2.13 -7.08 15.07
CA PRO A 96 -2.44 -6.67 16.43
C PRO A 96 -2.08 -7.78 17.44
N GLU A 97 -1.87 -7.42 18.70
CA GLU A 97 -1.43 -8.35 19.76
C GLU A 97 -2.35 -9.56 19.96
N TRP A 98 -3.66 -9.41 19.68
CA TRP A 98 -4.62 -10.51 19.80
C TRP A 98 -4.52 -11.55 18.67
N VAL A 99 -3.84 -11.22 17.57
CA VAL A 99 -3.50 -12.16 16.48
C VAL A 99 -2.13 -12.80 16.75
N ASP A 100 -1.14 -11.98 17.10
CA ASP A 100 0.20 -12.44 17.50
C ASP A 100 0.74 -11.53 18.61
N PRO A 101 0.90 -12.03 19.85
CA PRO A 101 1.44 -11.25 20.95
C PRO A 101 2.86 -10.73 20.70
N HIS A 102 3.61 -11.35 19.80
CA HIS A 102 4.95 -10.90 19.40
C HIS A 102 4.94 -9.92 18.23
N GLN A 103 3.77 -9.66 17.65
CA GLN A 103 3.56 -8.77 16.52
C GLN A 103 4.59 -9.00 15.40
N LYS A 104 4.87 -10.26 15.06
CA LYS A 104 5.89 -10.59 14.07
C LYS A 104 5.49 -10.01 12.72
N VAL A 105 6.45 -9.30 12.12
CA VAL A 105 6.28 -8.73 10.79
C VAL A 105 5.99 -9.83 9.77
N GLN A 106 4.91 -9.67 9.02
CA GLN A 106 4.50 -10.54 7.94
C GLN A 106 4.73 -9.86 6.59
N ARG A 107 5.06 -10.68 5.60
CA ARG A 107 5.31 -10.29 4.22
C ARG A 107 4.64 -11.33 3.30
N PRO A 108 4.10 -10.92 2.14
CA PRO A 108 3.56 -11.85 1.16
C PRO A 108 4.63 -12.74 0.50
#